data_AF-A0AA90TNM1-F1
#
_entry.id   AF-A0AA90TNM1-F1
#
_cell.length_a   1.000
_cell.length_b   1.000
_cell.length_c   1.000
_cell.angle_alpha   90.00
_cell.angle_beta   90.00
_cell.angle_gamma   90.00
#
_symmetry.space_group_name_H-M   'P 1'
#
loop_
_entity.id
_entity.type
_entity.pdbx_description
1 polymer ?
#
loop_
_entity_poly.entity_id
_entity_poly.type
_entity_poly.pdbx_seq_one_letter_code
_entity_poly.pdbx_strand_id
1 'polypeptide(L)'
;IKSDLAKYALNIRALVDKNLLELKQSKDMLLDERLRVDERLARVHRNLALNRHIRSEQLDSLVEFFPNVNVDRIAEIEEFHSEVAAFLKKELVESESSLKSQRQQIEIALQEIDAQITCQLSDYDNPTVLVDRVYGLSQQWNKLKKENSVYLMQERIEVEYKNSKENLTSIKLALVKEIEKIVNQEILEIVSKVYGSNSRAPSLVLTENSYKYEVFEDTGTGKAFAGLVIFDLAIFSLTDLPILIHDSPLYKNVENQAVAKFVKEYSAYQKQSFVALDEIDKYGSEAVTTLRSNCVVELSDAKVLYIVDWRQKSGDRPVS
;
A
#
# COMPACT_ATOMS: atom_id res chain seq x y z
N ILE A 1 14.99 37.41 6.98
CA ILE A 1 15.28 36.86 5.62
C ILE A 1 16.64 37.32 5.07
N LYS A 2 16.88 38.60 4.73
CA LYS A 2 18.20 39.05 4.21
C LYS A 2 19.37 38.88 5.20
N SER A 3 19.16 39.12 6.49
CA SER A 3 20.18 38.91 7.55
C SER A 3 20.49 37.44 7.80
N ASP A 4 19.49 36.57 7.63
CA ASP A 4 19.64 35.13 7.84
C ASP A 4 20.40 34.52 6.65
N LEU A 5 20.10 34.96 5.44
CA LEU A 5 20.84 34.60 4.22
C LEU A 5 22.33 34.94 4.32
N ALA A 6 22.70 36.07 4.94
CA ALA A 6 24.11 36.42 5.17
C ALA A 6 24.82 35.45 6.12
N LYS A 7 24.15 35.03 7.20
CA LYS A 7 24.68 34.01 8.14
C LYS A 7 24.78 32.63 7.47
N TYR A 8 23.80 32.25 6.67
CA TYR A 8 23.86 31.02 5.89
C TYR A 8 24.94 31.07 4.82
N ALA A 9 25.13 32.20 4.13
CA ALA A 9 26.21 32.39 3.16
C ALA A 9 27.61 32.28 3.80
N LEU A 10 27.80 32.83 5.00
CA LEU A 10 29.05 32.69 5.75
C LEU A 10 29.32 31.23 6.14
N ASN A 11 28.31 30.50 6.61
CA ASN A 11 28.44 29.07 6.95
C ASN A 11 28.69 28.20 5.72
N ILE A 12 28.03 28.49 4.60
CA ILE A 12 28.24 27.78 3.33
C ILE A 12 29.64 28.06 2.79
N ARG A 13 30.12 29.31 2.88
CA ARG A 13 31.46 29.69 2.44
C ARG A 13 32.56 29.02 3.27
N ALA A 14 32.35 28.89 4.58
CA ALA A 14 33.22 28.12 5.48
C ALA A 14 33.24 26.61 5.20
N LEU A 15 32.16 26.06 4.63
CA LEU A 15 32.11 24.66 4.20
C LEU A 15 32.84 24.40 2.87
N VAL A 16 33.02 25.42 2.06
CA VAL A 16 33.63 25.32 0.71
C VAL A 16 35.13 25.61 0.75
N ASP A 17 35.59 26.48 1.64
CA ASP A 17 37.02 26.81 1.80
C ASP A 17 37.62 26.08 3.01
N LYS A 18 38.52 25.13 2.72
CA LYS A 18 39.20 24.29 3.71
C LYS A 18 40.03 25.13 4.70
N ASN A 19 40.65 26.21 4.24
CA ASN A 19 41.48 27.06 5.10
C ASN A 19 40.62 27.89 6.05
N LEU A 20 39.46 28.37 5.58
CA LEU A 20 38.51 29.12 6.40
C LEU A 20 37.82 28.22 7.44
N LEU A 21 37.60 26.95 7.11
CA LEU A 21 37.12 25.93 8.06
C LEU A 21 38.13 25.69 9.19
N GLU A 22 39.41 25.53 8.84
CA GLU A 22 40.49 25.32 9.81
C GLU A 22 40.69 26.53 10.74
N LEU A 23 40.61 27.76 10.20
CA LEU A 23 40.63 28.99 11.01
C LEU A 23 39.42 29.08 11.95
N LYS A 24 38.22 28.70 11.48
CA LYS A 24 37.02 28.69 12.32
C LYS A 24 37.13 27.66 13.45
N GLN A 25 37.58 26.44 13.15
CA GLN A 25 37.79 25.41 14.17
C GLN A 25 38.79 25.88 15.23
N SER A 26 39.88 26.53 14.79
CA SER A 26 40.88 27.11 15.69
C SER A 26 40.30 28.22 16.57
N LYS A 27 39.44 29.09 16.00
CA LYS A 27 38.72 30.11 16.76
C LYS A 27 37.79 29.52 17.82
N ASP A 28 37.02 28.50 17.46
CA ASP A 28 36.09 27.83 18.38
C ASP A 28 36.85 27.19 19.55
N MET A 29 38.02 26.58 19.30
CA MET A 29 38.89 26.05 20.35
C MET A 29 39.40 27.13 21.31
N LEU A 30 39.84 28.28 20.80
CA LEU A 30 40.31 29.39 21.64
C LEU A 30 39.18 30.04 22.45
N LEU A 31 37.96 30.10 21.91
CA LEU A 31 36.79 30.58 22.65
C LEU A 31 36.43 29.67 23.82
N ASP A 32 36.50 28.34 23.62
CA ASP A 32 36.32 27.35 24.69
C ASP A 32 37.40 27.48 25.77
N GLU A 33 38.65 27.70 25.37
CA GLU A 33 39.76 27.92 26.30
C GLU A 33 39.57 29.21 27.11
N ARG A 34 39.14 30.30 26.45
CA ARG A 34 38.82 31.57 27.13
C ARG A 34 37.74 31.39 28.19
N LEU A 35 36.67 30.66 27.86
CA LEU A 35 35.58 30.37 28.81
C LEU A 35 36.10 29.62 30.05
N ARG A 36 36.98 28.62 29.86
CA ARG A 36 37.59 27.88 30.98
C ARG A 36 38.46 28.77 31.86
N VAL A 37 39.22 29.70 31.26
CA VAL A 37 40.06 30.66 31.99
C VAL A 37 39.20 31.66 32.75
N ASP A 38 38.14 32.18 32.15
CA ASP A 38 37.21 33.11 32.79
C ASP A 38 36.47 32.47 33.97
N GLU A 39 36.03 31.21 33.85
CA GLU A 39 35.44 30.46 34.97
C GLU A 39 36.43 30.27 36.13
N ARG A 40 37.71 29.98 35.82
CA ARG A 40 38.77 29.86 36.82
C ARG A 40 39.03 31.19 37.51
N LEU A 41 39.12 32.28 36.76
CA LEU A 41 39.25 33.63 37.31
C LEU A 41 38.07 33.98 38.22
N ALA A 42 36.83 33.69 37.80
CA ALA A 42 35.66 33.92 38.62
C ALA A 42 35.65 33.10 39.92
N ARG A 43 36.25 31.90 39.94
CA ARG A 43 36.47 31.12 41.18
C ARG A 43 37.53 31.76 42.08
N VAL A 44 38.68 32.13 41.51
CA VAL A 44 39.77 32.77 42.27
C VAL A 44 39.31 34.11 42.88
N HIS A 45 38.60 34.94 42.12
CA HIS A 45 38.02 36.19 42.61
C HIS A 45 37.01 35.97 43.75
N ARG A 46 36.14 34.96 43.64
CA ARG A 46 35.21 34.60 44.74
C ARG A 46 35.96 34.16 45.99
N ASN A 47 37.00 33.34 45.84
CA ASN A 47 37.82 32.90 46.98
C ASN A 47 38.58 34.05 47.64
N LEU A 48 39.13 34.99 46.85
CA LEU A 48 39.77 36.20 47.36
C LEU A 48 38.78 37.13 48.08
N ALA A 49 37.54 37.24 47.59
CA ALA A 49 36.50 38.07 48.20
C ALA A 49 35.92 37.46 49.51
N LEU A 50 35.89 36.13 49.61
CA LEU A 50 35.35 35.40 50.76
C LEU A 50 36.36 35.14 51.88
N ASN A 51 37.65 35.41 51.68
CA ASN A 51 38.70 35.37 52.71
C ASN A 51 38.53 36.52 53.74
N ARG A 52 37.40 36.53 54.45
CA ARG A 52 37.22 37.31 55.67
C ARG A 52 37.73 36.47 56.83
N HIS A 53 38.78 36.98 57.46
CA HIS A 53 39.38 36.37 58.63
C HIS A 53 38.43 36.68 59.80
N ILE A 54 38.08 35.68 60.61
CA ILE A 54 37.41 35.92 61.89
C ILE A 54 38.39 36.77 62.71
N ARG A 55 37.94 37.94 63.19
CA ARG A 55 38.79 38.83 63.98
C ARG A 55 38.81 38.32 65.42
N SER A 56 39.97 38.41 66.07
CA SER A 56 40.17 38.11 67.50
C SER A 56 39.15 38.79 68.43
N GLU A 57 38.58 39.93 68.06
CA GLU A 57 37.48 40.61 68.80
C GLU A 57 36.23 39.71 69.00
N GLN A 58 36.03 38.67 68.19
CA GLN A 58 34.91 37.72 68.34
C GLN A 58 35.23 36.56 69.30
N LEU A 59 36.51 36.35 69.63
CA LEU A 59 36.95 35.34 70.60
C LEU A 59 36.77 35.81 72.04
N ASP A 60 36.79 37.12 72.29
CA ASP A 60 36.51 37.70 73.62
C ASP A 60 35.10 37.35 74.11
N SER A 61 34.13 37.28 73.18
CA SER A 61 32.75 36.86 73.47
C SER A 61 32.62 35.38 73.83
N LEU A 62 33.59 34.52 73.44
CA LEU A 62 33.57 33.10 73.77
C LEU A 62 34.00 32.82 75.22
N VAL A 63 34.79 33.72 75.80
CA VAL A 63 35.27 33.62 77.18
C VAL A 63 34.11 33.75 78.19
N GLU A 64 33.05 34.52 77.86
CA GLU A 64 31.84 34.63 78.70
C GLU A 64 31.06 33.32 78.80
N PHE A 65 31.01 32.51 77.74
CA PHE A 65 30.17 31.29 77.70
C PHE A 65 30.92 30.02 78.12
N PHE A 66 32.26 30.00 78.05
CA PHE A 66 33.07 28.82 78.38
C PHE A 66 34.30 29.17 79.25
N PRO A 67 34.13 29.29 80.59
CA PRO A 67 35.18 29.78 81.50
C PRO A 67 36.44 28.90 81.64
N ASN A 68 36.39 27.66 81.14
CA ASN A 68 37.51 26.70 81.18
C ASN A 68 38.23 26.55 79.81
N VAL A 69 38.01 27.47 78.88
CA VAL A 69 38.67 27.43 77.57
C VAL A 69 40.10 27.97 77.68
N ASN A 70 41.06 27.19 77.17
CA ASN A 70 42.46 27.61 77.09
C ASN A 70 42.62 28.61 75.94
N VAL A 71 42.51 29.90 76.27
CA VAL A 71 42.57 31.03 75.33
C VAL A 71 43.92 31.08 74.60
N ASP A 72 45.01 30.75 75.30
CA ASP A 72 46.37 30.73 74.71
C ASP A 72 46.46 29.72 73.57
N ARG A 73 45.88 28.53 73.74
CA ARG A 73 45.86 27.49 72.70
C ARG A 73 44.97 27.85 71.51
N ILE A 74 43.90 28.63 71.72
CA ILE A 74 43.06 29.12 70.63
C ILE A 74 43.77 30.23 69.86
N ALA A 75 44.50 31.12 70.54
CA ALA A 75 45.32 32.15 69.92
C ALA A 75 46.44 31.54 69.06
N GLU A 76 47.12 30.49 69.53
CA GLU A 76 48.10 29.74 68.72
C GLU A 76 47.47 29.11 67.47
N ILE A 77 46.25 28.56 67.59
CA ILE A 77 45.51 27.99 66.45
C ILE A 77 45.06 29.10 65.49
N GLU A 78 44.64 30.27 65.98
CA GLU A 78 44.29 31.43 65.16
C GLU A 78 45.51 32.00 64.42
N GLU A 79 46.66 32.11 65.09
CA GLU A 79 47.93 32.55 64.48
C GLU A 79 48.33 31.60 63.36
N PHE A 80 48.24 30.28 63.59
CA PHE A 80 48.44 29.28 62.54
C PHE A 80 47.45 29.44 61.38
N HIS A 81 46.17 29.68 61.66
CA HIS A 81 45.17 29.92 60.61
C HIS A 81 45.37 31.25 59.86
N SER A 82 45.90 32.28 60.52
CA SER A 82 46.26 33.56 59.92
C SER A 82 47.45 33.41 58.98
N GLU A 83 48.47 32.66 59.37
CA GLU A 83 49.62 32.33 58.52
C GLU A 83 49.21 31.51 57.29
N VAL A 84 48.37 30.48 57.49
CA VAL A 84 47.83 29.66 56.39
C VAL A 84 46.96 30.51 55.45
N ALA A 85 46.11 31.40 55.99
CA ALA A 85 45.29 32.30 55.18
C ALA A 85 46.14 33.33 54.41
N ALA A 86 47.21 33.85 55.00
CA ALA A 86 48.14 34.76 54.34
C ALA A 86 48.89 34.09 53.19
N PHE A 87 49.37 32.86 53.42
CA PHE A 87 50.03 32.06 52.37
C PHE A 87 49.06 31.73 51.23
N LEU A 88 47.85 31.23 51.55
CA LEU A 88 46.82 30.92 50.56
C LEU A 88 46.40 32.16 49.76
N LYS A 89 46.29 33.32 50.42
CA LYS A 89 45.99 34.59 49.73
C LYS A 89 47.08 34.97 48.75
N LYS A 90 48.36 34.81 49.11
CA LYS A 90 49.49 35.06 48.21
C LYS A 90 49.43 34.14 46.98
N GLU A 91 49.21 32.85 47.19
CA GLU A 91 49.09 31.86 46.12
C GLU A 91 47.87 32.14 45.19
N LEU A 92 46.74 32.57 45.75
CA LEU A 92 45.56 32.98 44.98
C LEU A 92 45.82 34.23 44.12
N VAL A 93 46.55 35.23 44.64
CA VAL A 93 46.93 36.44 43.88
C VAL A 93 47.91 36.10 42.76
N GLU A 94 48.89 35.23 43.01
CA GLU A 94 49.81 34.73 41.99
C GLU A 94 49.04 33.98 40.89
N SER A 95 48.11 33.10 41.28
CA SER A 95 47.22 32.39 40.35
C SER A 95 46.34 33.33 39.53
N GLU A 96 45.77 34.37 40.14
CA GLU A 96 44.98 35.40 39.45
C GLU A 96 45.81 36.12 38.37
N SER A 97 47.05 36.49 38.70
CA SER A 97 47.95 37.19 37.78
C SER A 97 48.32 36.31 36.57
N SER A 98 48.58 35.03 36.80
CA SER A 98 48.87 34.03 35.77
C SER A 98 47.67 33.81 34.84
N LEU A 99 46.46 33.63 35.41
CA LEU A 99 45.23 33.43 34.64
C LEU A 99 44.86 34.68 33.81
N LYS A 100 45.10 35.90 34.32
CA LYS A 100 44.90 37.13 33.53
C LYS A 100 45.86 37.22 32.35
N SER A 101 47.12 36.83 32.53
CA SER A 101 48.11 36.76 31.45
C SER A 101 47.70 35.75 30.37
N GLN A 102 47.25 34.56 30.76
CA GLN A 102 46.71 33.55 29.84
C GLN A 102 45.50 34.08 29.05
N ARG A 103 44.55 34.76 29.72
CA ARG A 103 43.40 35.35 29.04
C ARG A 103 43.82 36.38 27.99
N GLN A 104 44.80 37.22 28.31
CA GLN A 104 45.30 38.23 27.38
C GLN A 104 45.97 37.60 26.15
N GLN A 105 46.73 36.51 26.34
CA GLN A 105 47.32 35.75 25.21
C GLN A 105 46.23 35.15 24.30
N ILE A 106 45.17 34.58 24.89
CA ILE A 106 44.04 34.04 24.12
C ILE A 106 43.30 35.16 23.36
N GLU A 107 43.12 36.34 23.96
CA GLU A 107 42.50 37.48 23.27
C GLU A 107 43.32 37.98 22.07
N ILE A 108 44.65 38.02 22.18
CA ILE A 108 45.54 38.40 21.07
C ILE A 108 45.43 37.37 19.93
N ALA A 109 45.49 36.08 20.27
CA ALA A 109 45.34 35.01 19.27
C ALA A 109 43.96 35.04 18.57
N LEU A 110 42.88 35.35 19.30
CA LEU A 110 41.55 35.53 18.72
C LEU A 110 41.50 36.72 17.75
N GLN A 111 42.15 37.84 18.08
CA GLN A 111 42.23 39.02 17.20
C GLN A 111 43.03 38.73 15.93
N GLU A 112 44.12 37.97 16.02
CA GLU A 112 44.91 37.55 14.86
C GLU A 112 44.11 36.65 13.92
N ILE A 113 43.39 35.65 14.46
CA ILE A 113 42.51 34.79 13.65
C ILE A 113 41.38 35.61 13.01
N ASP A 114 40.79 36.57 13.72
CA ASP A 114 39.76 37.45 13.17
C ASP A 114 40.27 38.34 12.04
N ALA A 115 41.51 38.84 12.14
CA ALA A 115 42.16 39.57 11.07
C ALA A 115 42.43 38.66 9.86
N GLN A 116 42.91 37.43 10.07
CA GLN A 116 43.15 36.46 9.00
C GLN A 116 41.86 36.06 8.27
N ILE A 117 40.77 35.82 9.01
CA ILE A 117 39.45 35.56 8.43
C ILE A 117 38.97 36.75 7.61
N THR A 118 39.14 37.97 8.11
CA THR A 118 38.68 39.18 7.41
C THR A 118 39.47 39.42 6.11
N CYS A 119 40.78 39.23 6.11
CA CYS A 119 41.62 39.36 4.90
C CYS A 119 41.30 38.30 3.83
N GLN A 120 41.09 37.03 4.22
CA GLN A 120 40.71 35.98 3.27
C GLN A 120 39.31 36.20 2.69
N LEU A 121 38.43 36.90 3.42
CA LEU A 121 37.10 37.24 2.95
C LEU A 121 37.08 38.39 1.94
N SER A 122 38.06 39.31 1.98
CA SER A 122 38.15 40.47 1.07
C SER A 122 38.63 40.14 -0.34
N ASP A 123 39.34 39.02 -0.55
CA ASP A 123 39.86 38.64 -1.88
C ASP A 123 38.81 38.03 -2.82
N TYR A 124 37.61 37.73 -2.32
CA TYR A 124 36.53 37.12 -3.11
C TYR A 124 35.28 38.01 -3.06
N ASP A 125 35.23 38.96 -3.99
CA ASP A 125 34.01 39.69 -4.32
C ASP A 125 32.94 38.73 -4.86
N ASN A 126 31.77 38.74 -4.21
CA ASN A 126 30.45 38.26 -4.66
C ASN A 126 29.93 36.91 -4.11
N PRO A 127 29.55 36.84 -2.81
CA PRO A 127 28.94 35.67 -2.17
C PRO A 127 27.59 35.19 -2.77
N THR A 128 26.89 36.03 -3.55
CA THR A 128 25.64 35.68 -4.22
C THR A 128 25.82 34.59 -5.29
N VAL A 129 26.93 34.60 -6.04
CA VAL A 129 27.17 33.64 -7.13
C VAL A 129 27.28 32.19 -6.63
N LEU A 130 27.89 32.00 -5.45
CA LEU A 130 28.00 30.67 -4.83
C LEU A 130 26.65 30.17 -4.32
N VAL A 131 25.86 31.05 -3.71
CA VAL A 131 24.50 30.73 -3.24
C VAL A 131 23.61 30.33 -4.43
N ASP A 132 23.67 31.06 -5.53
CA ASP A 132 22.91 30.76 -6.74
C ASP A 132 23.31 29.41 -7.35
N ARG A 133 24.60 29.08 -7.34
CA ARG A 133 25.10 27.78 -7.84
C ARG A 133 24.66 26.60 -6.96
N VAL A 134 24.73 26.74 -5.64
CA VAL A 134 24.27 25.71 -4.69
C VAL A 134 22.75 25.53 -4.80
N TYR A 135 22.01 26.63 -4.92
CA TYR A 135 20.57 26.58 -5.14
C TYR A 135 20.23 25.88 -6.47
N GLY A 136 20.94 26.20 -7.56
CA GLY A 136 20.78 25.55 -8.86
C GLY A 136 21.03 24.04 -8.80
N LEU A 137 22.11 23.61 -8.13
CA LEU A 137 22.41 22.20 -7.92
C LEU A 137 21.35 21.50 -7.06
N SER A 138 20.86 22.15 -6.00
CA SER A 138 19.78 21.62 -5.16
C SER A 138 18.48 21.42 -5.94
N GLN A 139 18.13 22.37 -6.80
CA GLN A 139 16.96 22.26 -7.69
C GLN A 139 17.11 21.10 -8.69
N GLN A 140 18.28 20.97 -9.32
CA GLN A 140 18.58 19.84 -10.22
C GLN A 140 18.52 18.50 -9.49
N TRP A 141 19.09 18.41 -8.30
CA TRP A 141 19.05 17.20 -7.48
C TRP A 141 17.63 16.82 -7.10
N ASN A 142 16.81 17.78 -6.66
CA ASN A 142 15.40 17.53 -6.34
C ASN A 142 14.60 17.07 -7.57
N LYS A 143 14.87 17.67 -8.74
CA LYS A 143 14.25 17.27 -10.01
C LYS A 143 14.62 15.82 -10.36
N LEU A 144 15.91 15.49 -10.40
CA LEU A 144 16.40 14.14 -10.71
C LEU A 144 15.91 13.10 -9.70
N LYS A 145 15.87 13.46 -8.41
CA LYS A 145 15.34 12.60 -7.35
C LYS A 145 13.86 12.30 -7.57
N LYS A 146 13.07 13.32 -7.95
CA LYS A 146 11.65 13.15 -8.26
C LYS A 146 11.47 12.26 -9.50
N GLU A 147 12.22 12.50 -10.57
CA GLU A 147 12.19 11.67 -11.78
C GLU A 147 12.50 10.20 -11.46
N ASN A 148 13.53 9.94 -10.67
CA ASN A 148 13.88 8.59 -10.25
C ASN A 148 12.77 7.94 -9.40
N SER A 149 12.15 8.70 -8.48
CA SER A 149 11.04 8.18 -7.68
C SER A 149 9.81 7.83 -8.52
N VAL A 150 9.53 8.60 -9.58
CA VAL A 150 8.44 8.33 -10.52
C VAL A 150 8.73 7.09 -11.36
N TYR A 151 9.98 6.94 -11.82
CA TYR A 151 10.42 5.76 -12.56
C TYR A 151 10.26 4.48 -11.72
N LEU A 152 10.76 4.47 -10.48
CA LEU A 152 10.61 3.32 -9.57
C LEU A 152 9.15 3.00 -9.25
N MET A 153 8.31 4.04 -9.14
CA MET A 153 6.87 3.86 -8.96
C MET A 153 6.24 3.20 -10.19
N GLN A 154 6.61 3.63 -11.39
CA GLN A 154 6.10 3.06 -12.64
C GLN A 154 6.48 1.57 -12.77
N GLU A 155 7.74 1.23 -12.50
CA GLU A 155 8.22 -0.16 -12.53
C GLU A 155 7.44 -1.04 -11.54
N ARG A 156 7.20 -0.53 -10.31
CA ARG A 156 6.39 -1.24 -9.32
C ARG A 156 4.96 -1.47 -9.79
N ILE A 157 4.30 -0.43 -10.33
CA ILE A 157 2.93 -0.54 -10.86
C ILE A 157 2.87 -1.56 -11.99
N GLU A 158 3.87 -1.59 -12.88
CA GLU A 158 3.90 -2.52 -14.01
C GLU A 158 3.99 -3.98 -13.54
N VAL A 159 4.81 -4.24 -12.52
CA VAL A 159 4.90 -5.57 -11.88
C VAL A 159 3.59 -5.93 -11.19
N GLU A 160 3.01 -5.03 -10.39
CA GLU A 160 1.73 -5.25 -9.72
C GLU A 160 0.58 -5.52 -10.71
N TYR A 161 0.55 -4.77 -11.82
CA TYR A 161 -0.43 -4.93 -12.89
C TYR A 161 -0.29 -6.29 -13.57
N LYS A 162 0.95 -6.70 -13.90
CA LYS A 162 1.21 -8.01 -14.50
C LYS A 162 0.77 -9.15 -13.58
N ASN A 163 1.13 -9.10 -12.31
CA ASN A 163 0.73 -10.10 -11.32
C ASN A 163 -0.79 -10.14 -11.15
N SER A 164 -1.44 -8.98 -11.09
CA SER A 164 -2.91 -8.89 -10.98
C SER A 164 -3.61 -9.48 -12.21
N LYS A 165 -3.06 -9.22 -13.42
CA LYS A 165 -3.57 -9.78 -14.67
C LYS A 165 -3.42 -11.30 -14.71
N GLU A 166 -2.26 -11.83 -14.33
CA GLU A 166 -2.01 -13.27 -14.26
C GLU A 166 -2.93 -13.97 -13.25
N ASN A 167 -3.14 -13.35 -12.07
CA ASN A 167 -4.09 -13.85 -11.08
C ASN A 167 -5.54 -13.84 -11.58
N LEU A 168 -5.95 -12.79 -12.30
CA LEU A 168 -7.29 -12.75 -12.89
C LEU A 168 -7.48 -13.86 -13.94
N THR A 169 -6.50 -14.06 -14.81
CA THR A 169 -6.50 -15.14 -15.81
C THR A 169 -6.56 -16.51 -15.15
N SER A 170 -5.77 -16.76 -14.09
CA SER A 170 -5.78 -18.06 -13.41
C SER A 170 -7.11 -18.36 -12.72
N ILE A 171 -7.72 -17.37 -12.06
CA ILE A 171 -9.04 -17.51 -11.43
C ILE A 171 -10.11 -17.77 -12.50
N LYS A 172 -10.11 -17.01 -13.60
CA LYS A 172 -11.06 -17.22 -14.70
C LYS A 172 -10.97 -18.63 -15.27
N LEU A 173 -9.76 -19.12 -15.54
CA LEU A 173 -9.55 -20.48 -16.05
C LEU A 173 -10.02 -21.56 -15.07
N ALA A 174 -9.83 -21.35 -13.76
CA ALA A 174 -10.32 -22.27 -12.74
C ALA A 174 -11.86 -22.33 -12.73
N LEU A 175 -12.53 -21.18 -12.72
CA LEU A 175 -13.99 -21.09 -12.74
C LEU A 175 -14.58 -21.68 -14.03
N VAL A 176 -13.97 -21.39 -15.19
CA VAL A 176 -14.42 -21.94 -16.48
C VAL A 176 -14.35 -23.47 -16.47
N LYS A 177 -13.27 -24.05 -15.95
CA LYS A 177 -13.14 -25.52 -15.81
C LYS A 177 -14.15 -26.12 -14.85
N GLU A 178 -14.48 -25.40 -13.77
CA GLU A 178 -15.49 -25.85 -12.82
C GLU A 178 -16.88 -25.85 -13.46
N ILE A 179 -17.26 -24.77 -14.16
CA ILE A 179 -18.51 -24.69 -14.92
C ILE A 179 -18.58 -25.81 -15.97
N GLU A 180 -17.51 -25.99 -16.74
CA GLU A 180 -17.39 -27.07 -17.73
C GLU A 180 -17.68 -28.44 -17.10
N LYS A 181 -17.06 -28.73 -15.95
CA LYS A 181 -17.24 -29.99 -15.24
C LYS A 181 -18.68 -30.20 -14.79
N ILE A 182 -19.30 -29.18 -14.19
CA ILE A 182 -20.68 -29.26 -13.68
C ILE A 182 -21.65 -29.49 -14.83
N VAL A 183 -21.52 -28.73 -15.92
CA VAL A 183 -22.40 -28.87 -17.08
C VAL A 183 -22.23 -30.23 -17.75
N ASN A 184 -20.99 -30.69 -17.95
CA ASN A 184 -20.73 -32.00 -18.54
C ASN A 184 -21.25 -33.17 -17.68
N GLN A 185 -21.21 -33.03 -16.35
CA GLN A 185 -21.76 -34.04 -15.46
C GLN A 185 -23.29 -34.12 -15.62
N GLU A 186 -23.98 -32.99 -15.62
CA GLU A 186 -25.44 -32.97 -15.83
C GLU A 186 -25.84 -33.53 -17.20
N ILE A 187 -25.09 -33.16 -18.25
CA ILE A 187 -25.27 -33.70 -19.60
C ILE A 187 -25.14 -35.23 -19.61
N LEU A 188 -24.12 -35.77 -18.93
CA LEU A 188 -23.91 -37.21 -18.83
C LEU A 188 -25.08 -37.91 -18.11
N GLU A 189 -25.60 -37.30 -17.04
CA GLU A 189 -26.74 -37.82 -16.29
C GLU A 189 -28.00 -37.85 -17.15
N ILE A 190 -28.31 -36.77 -17.88
CA ILE A 190 -29.46 -36.70 -18.79
C ILE A 190 -29.30 -37.72 -19.93
N VAL A 191 -28.12 -37.81 -20.56
CA VAL A 191 -27.84 -38.79 -21.62
C VAL A 191 -28.03 -40.21 -21.09
N SER A 192 -27.59 -40.49 -19.87
CA SER A 192 -27.74 -41.83 -19.26
C SER A 192 -29.21 -42.20 -19.05
N LYS A 193 -30.08 -41.23 -18.71
CA LYS A 193 -31.53 -41.44 -18.60
C LYS A 193 -32.19 -41.65 -19.97
N VAL A 194 -31.79 -40.87 -20.97
CA VAL A 194 -32.41 -40.88 -22.31
C VAL A 194 -31.90 -42.04 -23.17
N TYR A 195 -30.60 -42.28 -23.22
CA TYR A 195 -30.00 -43.28 -24.12
C TYR A 195 -29.45 -44.51 -23.40
N GLY A 196 -29.25 -44.44 -22.08
CA GLY A 196 -28.68 -45.52 -21.26
C GLY A 196 -27.22 -45.25 -20.87
N SER A 197 -26.73 -45.97 -19.85
CA SER A 197 -25.42 -45.72 -19.22
C SER A 197 -24.20 -45.92 -20.12
N ASN A 198 -24.34 -46.65 -21.23
CA ASN A 198 -23.25 -46.93 -22.18
C ASN A 198 -23.22 -45.96 -23.38
N SER A 199 -24.10 -44.97 -23.40
CA SER A 199 -24.21 -44.04 -24.51
C SER A 199 -23.15 -42.95 -24.45
N ARG A 200 -22.66 -42.53 -25.62
CA ARG A 200 -21.70 -41.42 -25.74
C ARG A 200 -22.43 -40.10 -25.51
N ALA A 201 -22.05 -39.40 -24.45
CA ALA A 201 -22.54 -38.05 -24.19
C ALA A 201 -21.74 -37.00 -24.98
N PRO A 202 -22.37 -35.91 -25.42
CA PRO A 202 -21.63 -34.76 -25.93
C PRO A 202 -20.79 -34.14 -24.82
N SER A 203 -19.64 -33.58 -25.20
CA SER A 203 -18.71 -32.93 -24.27
C SER A 203 -18.64 -31.45 -24.60
N LEU A 204 -18.87 -30.61 -23.60
CA LEU A 204 -18.60 -29.19 -23.61
C LEU A 204 -17.15 -28.95 -23.18
N VAL A 205 -16.38 -28.25 -24.00
CA VAL A 205 -15.05 -27.75 -23.64
C VAL A 205 -15.08 -26.24 -23.72
N LEU A 206 -14.77 -25.57 -22.61
CA LEU A 206 -14.78 -24.12 -22.49
C LEU A 206 -13.36 -23.59 -22.44
N THR A 207 -13.10 -22.55 -23.22
CA THR A 207 -11.88 -21.75 -23.13
C THR A 207 -12.24 -20.32 -22.74
N GLU A 208 -11.26 -19.42 -22.61
CA GLU A 208 -11.54 -18.03 -22.22
C GLU A 208 -12.49 -17.32 -23.19
N ASN A 209 -12.37 -17.59 -24.50
CA ASN A 209 -13.06 -16.83 -25.55
C ASN A 209 -13.82 -17.71 -26.56
N SER A 210 -13.85 -19.03 -26.37
CA SER A 210 -14.54 -19.94 -27.27
C SER A 210 -15.03 -21.18 -26.54
N TYR A 211 -15.94 -21.91 -27.17
CA TYR A 211 -16.42 -23.19 -26.69
C TYR A 211 -16.42 -24.22 -27.82
N LYS A 212 -16.37 -25.49 -27.44
CA LYS A 212 -16.58 -26.63 -28.33
C LYS A 212 -17.62 -27.52 -27.69
N TYR A 213 -18.63 -27.92 -28.46
CA TYR A 213 -19.65 -28.86 -28.01
C TYR A 213 -19.87 -29.92 -29.08
N GLU A 214 -19.46 -31.16 -28.81
CA GLU A 214 -19.49 -32.24 -29.80
C GLU A 214 -19.59 -33.62 -29.16
N VAL A 215 -20.11 -34.60 -29.92
CA VAL A 215 -20.03 -36.02 -29.57
C VAL A 215 -18.83 -36.63 -30.31
N PHE A 216 -17.95 -37.33 -29.59
CA PHE A 216 -16.76 -37.95 -30.17
C PHE A 216 -17.14 -39.02 -31.21
N GLU A 217 -16.72 -38.79 -32.47
CA GLU A 217 -16.92 -39.62 -33.68
C GLU A 217 -18.36 -39.72 -34.22
N ASP A 218 -19.29 -38.89 -33.76
CA ASP A 218 -20.69 -38.97 -34.21
C ASP A 218 -21.27 -37.61 -34.60
N THR A 219 -21.44 -37.41 -35.91
CA THR A 219 -21.85 -36.13 -36.51
C THR A 219 -23.24 -36.19 -37.15
N GLY A 220 -24.03 -37.24 -36.86
CA GLY A 220 -25.38 -37.37 -37.41
C GLY A 220 -26.28 -36.20 -36.99
N THR A 221 -26.98 -35.59 -37.95
CA THR A 221 -27.85 -34.42 -37.73
C THR A 221 -28.87 -34.64 -36.60
N GLY A 222 -29.44 -35.83 -36.48
CA GLY A 222 -30.38 -36.17 -35.40
C GLY A 222 -29.74 -36.16 -34.01
N LYS A 223 -28.48 -36.57 -33.89
CA LYS A 223 -27.73 -36.54 -32.63
C LYS A 223 -27.29 -35.13 -32.26
N ALA A 224 -27.02 -34.27 -33.25
CA ALA A 224 -26.77 -32.85 -33.00
C ALA A 224 -28.00 -32.16 -32.39
N PHE A 225 -29.20 -32.37 -32.96
CA PHE A 225 -30.45 -31.81 -32.42
C PHE A 225 -30.77 -32.36 -31.03
N ALA A 226 -30.62 -33.67 -30.80
CA ALA A 226 -30.77 -34.25 -29.48
C ALA A 226 -29.75 -33.68 -28.48
N GLY A 227 -28.50 -33.50 -28.90
CA GLY A 227 -27.43 -32.90 -28.10
C GLY A 227 -27.75 -31.46 -27.67
N LEU A 228 -28.40 -30.67 -28.54
CA LEU A 228 -28.88 -29.33 -28.18
C LEU A 228 -29.98 -29.40 -27.12
N VAL A 229 -30.98 -30.26 -27.31
CA VAL A 229 -32.06 -30.46 -26.33
C VAL A 229 -31.50 -30.89 -24.96
N ILE A 230 -30.53 -31.79 -24.95
CA ILE A 230 -29.84 -32.21 -23.72
C ILE A 230 -29.10 -31.05 -23.07
N PHE A 231 -28.40 -30.23 -23.85
CA PHE A 231 -27.71 -29.06 -23.34
C PHE A 231 -28.69 -28.07 -22.71
N ASP A 232 -29.79 -27.75 -23.39
CA ASP A 232 -30.82 -26.84 -22.88
C ASP A 232 -31.43 -27.37 -21.58
N LEU A 233 -31.70 -28.68 -21.50
CA LEU A 233 -32.17 -29.33 -20.28
C LEU A 233 -31.15 -29.29 -19.14
N ALA A 234 -29.85 -29.47 -19.43
CA ALA A 234 -28.80 -29.36 -18.43
C ALA A 234 -28.72 -27.95 -17.85
N ILE A 235 -28.77 -26.92 -18.72
CA ILE A 235 -28.80 -25.52 -18.26
C ILE A 235 -30.08 -25.22 -17.49
N PHE A 236 -31.22 -25.72 -17.94
CA PHE A 236 -32.50 -25.57 -17.25
C PHE A 236 -32.52 -26.25 -15.87
N SER A 237 -31.83 -27.38 -15.72
CA SER A 237 -31.63 -28.06 -14.44
C SER A 237 -30.75 -27.22 -13.50
N LEU A 238 -29.57 -26.83 -13.98
CA LEU A 238 -28.49 -26.21 -13.19
C LEU A 238 -28.75 -24.74 -12.79
N THR A 239 -29.57 -24.01 -13.54
CA THR A 239 -29.77 -22.56 -13.34
C THR A 239 -31.16 -22.24 -12.81
N ASP A 240 -31.36 -21.05 -12.25
CA ASP A 240 -32.68 -20.58 -11.80
C ASP A 240 -33.61 -20.16 -12.96
N LEU A 241 -33.34 -20.58 -14.20
CA LEU A 241 -34.16 -20.26 -15.36
C LEU A 241 -35.59 -20.80 -15.15
N PRO A 242 -36.63 -19.94 -15.09
CA PRO A 242 -37.96 -20.38 -14.66
C PRO A 242 -38.75 -21.10 -15.75
N ILE A 243 -38.45 -20.80 -17.03
CA ILE A 243 -39.22 -21.26 -18.18
C ILE A 243 -38.28 -21.70 -19.30
N LEU A 244 -38.58 -22.85 -19.92
CA LEU A 244 -37.97 -23.35 -21.15
C LEU A 244 -39.02 -23.50 -22.24
N ILE A 245 -38.71 -23.09 -23.48
CA ILE A 245 -39.65 -23.22 -24.62
C ILE A 245 -38.90 -23.81 -25.81
N HIS A 246 -39.33 -24.99 -26.27
CA HIS A 246 -38.78 -25.68 -27.43
C HIS A 246 -39.81 -25.78 -28.56
N ASP A 247 -39.36 -25.51 -29.78
CA ASP A 247 -40.19 -25.57 -30.99
C ASP A 247 -40.09 -26.93 -31.70
N SER A 248 -41.08 -27.25 -32.54
CA SER A 248 -41.20 -28.56 -33.20
C SER A 248 -40.03 -28.95 -34.13
N PRO A 249 -39.33 -28.02 -34.82
CA PRO A 249 -38.20 -28.39 -35.67
C PRO A 249 -37.06 -29.10 -34.94
N LEU A 250 -36.88 -28.87 -33.63
CA LEU A 250 -35.84 -29.51 -32.82
C LEU A 250 -36.00 -31.04 -32.77
N TYR A 251 -37.23 -31.54 -32.89
CA TYR A 251 -37.51 -32.96 -32.71
C TYR A 251 -37.68 -33.74 -34.01
N LYS A 252 -37.74 -33.06 -35.17
CA LYS A 252 -38.02 -33.71 -36.47
C LYS A 252 -37.00 -34.78 -36.87
N ASN A 253 -35.73 -34.55 -36.51
CA ASN A 253 -34.61 -35.46 -36.85
C ASN A 253 -34.18 -36.33 -35.65
N VAL A 254 -34.86 -36.22 -34.51
CA VAL A 254 -34.53 -36.99 -33.30
C VAL A 254 -35.32 -38.29 -33.30
N GLU A 255 -34.68 -39.38 -32.87
CA GLU A 255 -35.33 -40.69 -32.80
C GLU A 255 -36.57 -40.65 -31.89
N ASN A 256 -37.69 -41.22 -32.35
CA ASN A 256 -38.97 -41.18 -31.64
C ASN A 256 -38.87 -41.69 -30.18
N GLN A 257 -38.05 -42.72 -29.93
CA GLN A 257 -37.83 -43.24 -28.58
C GLN A 257 -37.10 -42.23 -27.67
N ALA A 258 -36.17 -41.45 -28.23
CA ALA A 258 -35.48 -40.40 -27.48
C ALA A 258 -36.43 -39.25 -27.15
N VAL A 259 -37.28 -38.82 -28.10
CA VAL A 259 -38.32 -37.80 -27.86
C VAL A 259 -39.27 -38.25 -26.75
N ALA A 260 -39.71 -39.51 -26.75
CA ALA A 260 -40.55 -40.07 -25.70
C ALA A 260 -39.92 -39.97 -24.30
N LYS A 261 -38.61 -40.20 -24.22
CA LYS A 261 -37.85 -40.07 -22.96
C LYS A 261 -37.60 -38.62 -22.57
N PHE A 262 -37.38 -37.72 -23.54
CA PHE A 262 -37.33 -36.28 -23.25
C PHE A 262 -38.64 -35.77 -22.66
N VAL A 263 -39.80 -36.20 -23.15
CA VAL A 263 -41.12 -35.86 -22.54
C VAL A 263 -41.18 -36.24 -21.06
N LYS A 264 -40.61 -37.39 -20.69
CA LYS A 264 -40.50 -37.83 -19.31
C LYS A 264 -39.58 -36.94 -18.49
N GLU A 265 -38.43 -36.56 -19.03
CA GLU A 265 -37.50 -35.63 -18.37
C GLU A 265 -38.14 -34.25 -18.16
N TYR A 266 -38.81 -33.67 -19.17
CA TYR A 266 -39.54 -32.40 -19.01
C TYR A 266 -40.54 -32.44 -17.86
N SER A 267 -41.28 -33.55 -17.75
CA SER A 267 -42.31 -33.74 -16.73
C SER A 267 -41.74 -33.95 -15.32
N ALA A 268 -40.44 -34.28 -15.21
CA ALA A 268 -39.78 -34.49 -13.91
C ALA A 268 -39.34 -33.17 -13.26
N TYR A 269 -39.16 -32.10 -14.04
CA TYR A 269 -38.78 -30.80 -13.51
C TYR A 269 -39.96 -30.11 -12.82
N GLN A 270 -39.67 -29.40 -11.74
CA GLN A 270 -40.64 -28.53 -11.05
C GLN A 270 -40.82 -27.16 -11.74
N LYS A 271 -39.97 -26.87 -12.74
CA LYS A 271 -39.95 -25.62 -13.52
C LYS A 271 -40.85 -25.76 -14.75
N GLN A 272 -41.28 -24.65 -15.33
CA GLN A 272 -42.22 -24.68 -16.46
C GLN A 272 -41.49 -24.94 -17.79
N SER A 273 -41.97 -25.90 -18.57
CA SER A 273 -41.47 -26.16 -19.92
C SER A 273 -42.60 -26.25 -20.94
N PHE A 274 -42.46 -25.55 -22.07
CA PHE A 274 -43.37 -25.61 -23.20
C PHE A 274 -42.67 -26.28 -24.38
N VAL A 275 -43.30 -27.28 -24.98
CA VAL A 275 -42.73 -28.01 -26.11
C VAL A 275 -43.78 -28.13 -27.21
N ALA A 276 -43.45 -27.69 -28.41
CA ALA A 276 -44.26 -27.94 -29.60
C ALA A 276 -43.82 -29.26 -30.25
N LEU A 277 -44.78 -30.16 -30.53
CA LEU A 277 -44.53 -31.46 -31.14
C LEU A 277 -45.55 -31.74 -32.24
N ASP A 278 -45.07 -32.29 -33.35
CA ASP A 278 -45.90 -32.76 -34.46
C ASP A 278 -46.06 -34.28 -34.38
N GLU A 279 -47.21 -34.80 -34.83
CA GLU A 279 -47.49 -36.24 -34.96
C GLU A 279 -47.22 -37.05 -33.67
N ILE A 280 -47.77 -36.60 -32.53
CA ILE A 280 -47.43 -37.15 -31.20
C ILE A 280 -47.62 -38.67 -31.07
N ASP A 281 -48.52 -39.26 -31.86
CA ASP A 281 -48.86 -40.69 -31.79
C ASP A 281 -47.66 -41.62 -32.08
N LYS A 282 -46.59 -41.13 -32.71
CA LYS A 282 -45.36 -41.90 -33.00
C LYS A 282 -44.42 -42.10 -31.80
N TYR A 283 -44.67 -41.41 -30.67
CA TYR A 283 -43.80 -41.43 -29.49
C TYR A 283 -44.18 -42.47 -28.44
N GLY A 284 -45.18 -43.31 -28.71
CA GLY A 284 -45.62 -44.38 -27.82
C GLY A 284 -46.66 -43.93 -26.79
N SER A 285 -47.42 -44.90 -26.26
CA SER A 285 -48.63 -44.64 -25.48
C SER A 285 -48.39 -43.86 -24.18
N GLU A 286 -47.29 -44.12 -23.47
CA GLU A 286 -46.94 -43.41 -22.23
C GLU A 286 -46.68 -41.92 -22.53
N ALA A 287 -45.82 -41.61 -23.49
CA ALA A 287 -45.50 -40.23 -23.87
C ALA A 287 -46.73 -39.49 -24.41
N VAL A 288 -47.53 -40.15 -25.25
CA VAL A 288 -48.79 -39.58 -25.77
C VAL A 288 -49.76 -39.25 -24.63
N THR A 289 -49.87 -40.13 -23.63
CA THR A 289 -50.75 -39.90 -22.47
C THR A 289 -50.31 -38.65 -21.70
N THR A 290 -49.01 -38.53 -21.42
CA THR A 290 -48.43 -37.35 -20.74
C THR A 290 -48.58 -36.07 -21.54
N LEU A 291 -48.40 -36.12 -22.87
CA LEU A 291 -48.56 -34.96 -23.75
C LEU A 291 -50.02 -34.52 -23.81
N ARG A 292 -50.97 -35.46 -23.91
CA ARG A 292 -52.41 -35.14 -23.97
C ARG A 292 -52.93 -34.60 -22.63
N SER A 293 -52.47 -35.14 -21.50
CA SER A 293 -52.90 -34.66 -20.16
C SER A 293 -52.39 -33.25 -19.85
N ASN A 294 -51.22 -32.88 -20.38
CA ASN A 294 -50.62 -31.56 -20.20
C ASN A 294 -50.76 -30.64 -21.43
N CYS A 295 -51.62 -31.01 -22.39
CA CYS A 295 -51.79 -30.25 -23.62
C CYS A 295 -52.48 -28.91 -23.33
N VAL A 296 -51.81 -27.81 -23.68
CA VAL A 296 -52.36 -26.45 -23.57
C VAL A 296 -53.04 -26.02 -24.88
N VAL A 297 -52.42 -26.34 -26.02
CA VAL A 297 -52.91 -25.99 -27.35
C VAL A 297 -52.69 -27.18 -28.29
N GLU A 298 -53.73 -27.53 -29.04
CA GLU A 298 -53.70 -28.53 -30.10
C GLU A 298 -54.21 -27.89 -31.39
N LEU A 299 -53.36 -27.87 -32.41
CA LEU A 299 -53.72 -27.37 -33.74
C LEU A 299 -54.11 -28.53 -34.65
N SER A 300 -55.15 -28.32 -35.45
CA SER A 300 -55.63 -29.28 -36.43
C SER A 300 -56.29 -28.58 -37.60
N ASP A 301 -56.74 -29.32 -38.61
CA ASP A 301 -57.46 -28.74 -39.74
C ASP A 301 -58.72 -27.96 -39.32
N ALA A 302 -59.37 -28.37 -38.22
CA ALA A 302 -60.51 -27.68 -37.65
C ALA A 302 -60.13 -26.65 -36.57
N LYS A 303 -58.97 -26.83 -35.92
CA LYS A 303 -58.46 -25.96 -34.85
C LYS A 303 -57.26 -25.17 -35.36
N VAL A 304 -57.52 -24.10 -36.10
CA VAL A 304 -56.49 -23.21 -36.65
C VAL A 304 -55.93 -22.27 -35.57
N LEU A 305 -54.67 -21.87 -35.72
CA LEU A 305 -54.01 -20.94 -34.79
C LEU A 305 -54.58 -19.51 -34.89
N TYR A 306 -55.04 -19.12 -36.07
CA TYR A 306 -55.56 -17.79 -36.38
C TYR A 306 -57.08 -17.83 -36.56
N ILE A 307 -57.73 -16.70 -36.28
CA ILE A 307 -59.18 -16.53 -36.48
C ILE A 307 -59.56 -16.64 -37.98
N VAL A 308 -58.62 -16.36 -38.88
CA VAL A 308 -58.82 -16.44 -40.35
C VAL A 308 -58.13 -17.68 -40.90
N ASP A 309 -58.89 -18.55 -41.55
CA ASP A 309 -58.35 -19.69 -42.31
C ASP A 309 -58.09 -19.29 -43.76
N TRP A 310 -56.81 -19.13 -44.11
CA TRP A 310 -56.36 -18.73 -45.44
C TRP A 310 -56.39 -19.87 -46.48
N ARG A 311 -56.71 -21.11 -46.06
CA ARG A 311 -56.94 -22.24 -46.97
C ARG A 311 -58.28 -22.12 -47.69
N GLN A 312 -59.24 -21.40 -47.10
CA GLN A 312 -60.48 -21.05 -47.77
C GLN A 312 -60.19 -19.95 -48.81
N LYS A 313 -60.19 -20.32 -50.10
CA LYS A 313 -60.24 -19.33 -51.17
C LYS A 313 -61.48 -18.47 -50.97
N SER A 314 -61.32 -17.17 -51.24
CA SER A 314 -62.31 -16.09 -51.11
C SER A 314 -63.63 -16.37 -51.85
N GLY A 315 -64.46 -17.25 -51.30
CA GLY A 315 -65.72 -17.72 -51.89
C GLY A 315 -66.68 -18.34 -50.88
N ASP A 316 -66.20 -19.01 -49.84
CA ASP A 316 -67.05 -19.55 -48.78
C ASP A 316 -66.84 -18.76 -47.49
N ARG A 317 -67.67 -17.72 -47.28
CA ARG A 317 -67.90 -17.20 -45.92
C ARG A 317 -69.09 -17.96 -45.35
N PRO A 318 -69.02 -18.48 -44.11
CA PRO A 318 -70.23 -18.82 -43.38
C PRO A 318 -71.00 -17.52 -43.11
N VAL A 319 -72.29 -17.54 -43.42
CA VAL A 319 -73.24 -16.52 -42.95
C VAL A 319 -73.35 -16.69 -41.44
N SER A 320 -73.02 -15.59 -40.75
CA SER A 320 -73.21 -15.22 -39.32
C SER A 320 -73.79 -16.26 -38.37
#